data_AF-A0A0M8KN09-F1
#
_entry.id   AF-A0A0M8KN09-F1
#
_cell.length_a   1.000
_cell.length_b   1.000
_cell.length_c   1.000
_cell.angle_alpha   90.00
_cell.angle_beta   90.00
_cell.angle_gamma   90.00
#
_symmetry.space_group_name_H-M   'P 1'
#
loop_
_entity.id
_entity.type
_entity.pdbx_description
1 polymer ?
#
loop_
_entity_poly.entity_id
_entity_poly.type
_entity_poly.pdbx_seq_one_letter_code
_entity_poly.pdbx_strand_id
1 'polypeptide(L)'
;MRRAGGSAGGDRECDEREALAASFAALGPEAPTILPGWDAEDLLEHLVLRESAPHLIIGPRLPGPLGRRAREARESRRDRPWTERVEDFRRGPGPLSFAGRMDRLSGQAELLIHHEDLRRGRHGWEPRRPDAERDRAAWRAVGLMAPLAMRIRADVTLVSPLGGRRLRSRGAEGSLRVHGEPLELLLWVTGRDEVARVRIHGDSGGRRALAAGRRKV
;
A
#
# COMPACT_ATOMS: atom_id res chain seq x y z
N MET A 1 -6.70 -48.66 -21.05
CA MET A 1 -6.86 -47.31 -21.63
C MET A 1 -7.09 -46.31 -20.53
N ARG A 2 -6.13 -45.41 -20.30
CA ARG A 2 -6.25 -44.27 -19.37
C ARG A 2 -7.11 -43.19 -20.04
N ARG A 3 -8.09 -42.61 -19.34
CA ARG A 3 -8.60 -41.27 -19.67
C ARG A 3 -8.50 -40.40 -18.43
N ALA A 4 -7.85 -39.27 -18.65
CA ALA A 4 -7.41 -38.29 -17.67
C ALA A 4 -8.59 -37.58 -17.01
N GLY A 5 -8.51 -37.42 -15.69
CA GLY A 5 -9.25 -36.40 -14.97
C GLY A 5 -8.71 -35.03 -15.34
N GLY A 6 -9.58 -34.17 -15.88
CA GLY A 6 -9.30 -32.75 -16.02
C GLY A 6 -9.28 -32.12 -14.64
N SER A 7 -8.08 -31.77 -14.17
CA SER A 7 -7.88 -30.92 -13.01
C SER A 7 -8.35 -29.51 -13.36
N ALA A 8 -9.32 -29.01 -12.60
CA ALA A 8 -9.76 -27.64 -12.59
C ALA A 8 -8.57 -26.67 -12.46
N GLY A 9 -8.43 -25.76 -13.41
CA GLY A 9 -7.65 -24.54 -13.22
C GLY A 9 -8.49 -23.58 -12.41
N GLY A 10 -8.39 -23.68 -11.08
CA GLY A 10 -8.84 -22.61 -10.20
C GLY A 10 -7.88 -21.43 -10.35
N ASP A 11 -8.41 -20.29 -10.80
CA ASP A 11 -7.72 -19.00 -10.75
C ASP A 11 -7.18 -18.81 -9.32
N ARG A 12 -5.85 -18.85 -9.16
CA ARG A 12 -5.21 -18.52 -7.89
C ARG A 12 -5.28 -17.01 -7.75
N GLU A 13 -6.27 -16.54 -7.01
CA GLU A 13 -6.32 -15.18 -6.48
C GLU A 13 -4.97 -14.92 -5.79
N CYS A 14 -4.18 -13.99 -6.30
CA CYS A 14 -2.90 -13.63 -5.69
C CYS A 14 -3.21 -12.95 -4.35
N ASP A 15 -3.24 -13.75 -3.28
CA ASP A 15 -3.51 -13.22 -1.94
C ASP A 15 -2.32 -12.38 -1.46
N GLU A 16 -2.40 -11.07 -1.71
CA GLU A 16 -1.38 -10.11 -1.31
C GLU A 16 -1.15 -10.12 0.21
N ARG A 17 -2.16 -10.49 1.02
CA ARG A 17 -2.00 -10.63 2.47
C ARG A 17 -1.10 -11.80 2.80
N GLU A 18 -1.32 -12.96 2.19
CA GLU A 18 -0.46 -14.13 2.37
C GLU A 18 0.97 -13.80 1.95
N ALA A 19 1.14 -13.17 0.79
CA ALA A 19 2.46 -12.78 0.29
C ALA A 19 3.19 -11.80 1.22
N LEU A 20 2.47 -10.83 1.78
CA LEU A 20 3.00 -9.89 2.76
C LEU A 20 3.32 -10.57 4.10
N ALA A 21 2.45 -11.46 4.58
CA ALA A 21 2.71 -12.24 5.80
C ALA A 21 3.95 -13.13 5.65
N ALA A 22 4.13 -13.76 4.48
CA ALA A 22 5.34 -14.51 4.16
C ALA A 22 6.59 -13.61 4.17
N SER A 23 6.49 -12.39 3.63
CA SER A 23 7.58 -11.40 3.70
C SER A 23 7.91 -11.01 5.14
N PHE A 24 6.92 -10.75 5.99
CA PHE A 24 7.15 -10.49 7.42
C PHE A 24 7.84 -11.67 8.13
N ALA A 25 7.36 -12.89 7.89
CA ALA A 25 7.95 -14.09 8.46
C ALA A 25 9.42 -14.28 8.03
N ALA A 26 9.74 -13.98 6.78
CA ALA A 26 11.09 -14.15 6.23
C ALA A 26 12.07 -13.04 6.66
N LEU A 27 11.59 -11.82 6.88
CA LEU A 27 12.45 -10.65 7.12
C LEU A 27 12.67 -10.37 8.62
N GLY A 28 11.71 -10.74 9.48
CA GLY A 28 11.78 -10.47 10.91
C GLY A 28 11.34 -9.05 11.29
N PRO A 29 11.20 -8.77 12.60
CA PRO A 29 10.63 -7.52 13.11
C PRO A 29 11.51 -6.28 12.86
N GLU A 30 12.83 -6.41 12.89
CA GLU A 30 13.77 -5.29 12.73
C GLU A 30 14.05 -4.93 11.26
N ALA A 31 13.39 -5.60 10.31
CA ALA A 31 13.65 -5.36 8.89
C ALA A 31 13.27 -3.92 8.51
N PRO A 32 14.16 -3.19 7.80
CA PRO A 32 13.89 -1.81 7.43
C PRO A 32 12.74 -1.73 6.42
N THR A 33 11.98 -0.65 6.50
CA THR A 33 10.99 -0.27 5.48
C THR A 33 11.43 1.01 4.78
N ILE A 34 10.75 1.38 3.68
CA ILE A 34 10.97 2.71 3.07
C ILE A 34 10.34 3.84 3.90
N LEU A 35 9.46 3.52 4.86
CA LEU A 35 8.77 4.52 5.66
C LEU A 35 9.76 5.08 6.70
N PRO A 36 9.95 6.41 6.76
CA PRO A 36 10.97 6.99 7.63
C PRO A 36 10.78 6.61 9.10
N GLY A 37 11.79 5.96 9.68
CA GLY A 37 11.81 5.56 11.08
C GLY A 37 10.92 4.36 11.41
N TRP A 38 10.45 3.60 10.41
CA TRP A 38 9.65 2.40 10.62
C TRP A 38 10.42 1.14 10.23
N ASP A 39 10.39 0.16 11.11
CA ASP A 39 10.75 -1.22 10.80
C ASP A 39 9.51 -2.06 10.46
N ALA A 40 9.72 -3.35 10.23
CA ALA A 40 8.65 -4.30 9.93
C ALA A 40 7.69 -4.49 11.11
N GLU A 41 8.17 -4.29 12.34
CA GLU A 41 7.33 -4.33 13.53
C GLU A 41 6.34 -3.16 13.58
N ASP A 42 6.80 -1.94 13.33
CA ASP A 42 5.93 -0.76 13.22
C ASP A 42 4.92 -0.91 12.08
N LEU A 43 5.35 -1.45 10.94
CA LEU A 43 4.50 -1.66 9.77
C LEU A 43 3.43 -2.74 10.02
N LEU A 44 3.80 -3.87 10.60
CA LEU A 44 2.84 -4.93 10.95
C LEU A 44 1.81 -4.42 11.95
N GLU A 45 2.26 -3.68 12.96
CA GLU A 45 1.38 -3.10 13.95
C GLU A 45 0.40 -2.10 13.32
N HIS A 46 0.86 -1.25 12.41
CA HIS A 46 0.00 -0.32 11.68
C HIS A 46 -1.15 -1.04 10.97
N LEU A 47 -0.82 -2.08 10.19
CA LEU A 47 -1.79 -2.89 9.43
C LEU A 47 -2.81 -3.55 10.37
N VAL A 48 -2.34 -4.21 11.44
CA VAL A 48 -3.21 -4.90 12.39
C VAL A 48 -4.11 -3.94 13.16
N LEU A 49 -3.58 -2.81 13.63
CA LEU A 49 -4.36 -1.83 14.38
C LEU A 49 -5.42 -1.19 13.51
N ARG A 50 -5.08 -0.82 12.27
CA ARG A 50 -6.05 -0.21 11.37
C ARG A 50 -7.21 -1.13 11.06
N GLU A 51 -6.95 -2.43 10.93
CA GLU A 51 -7.99 -3.39 10.60
C GLU A 51 -8.85 -3.80 11.80
N SER A 52 -8.21 -4.14 12.92
CA SER A 52 -8.86 -4.77 14.07
C SER A 52 -9.25 -3.79 15.17
N ALA A 53 -8.54 -2.67 15.30
CA ALA A 53 -8.67 -1.78 16.44
C ALA A 53 -8.31 -0.32 16.10
N PRO A 54 -8.98 0.34 15.11
CA PRO A 54 -8.62 1.69 14.69
C PRO A 54 -8.74 2.73 15.81
N HIS A 55 -9.57 2.45 16.83
CA HIS A 55 -9.67 3.25 18.04
C HIS A 55 -8.35 3.32 18.82
N LEU A 56 -7.46 2.32 18.70
CA LEU A 56 -6.12 2.32 19.29
C LEU A 56 -5.10 3.13 18.47
N ILE A 57 -5.43 3.58 17.25
CA ILE A 57 -4.58 4.52 16.50
C ILE A 57 -4.77 5.93 17.08
N ILE A 58 -6.01 6.31 17.39
CA ILE A 58 -6.37 7.66 17.86
C ILE A 58 -6.35 7.74 19.40
N GLY A 59 -6.80 6.68 20.06
CA GLY A 59 -6.95 6.58 21.52
C GLY A 59 -5.72 7.01 22.32
N PRO A 60 -4.49 6.59 21.96
CA PRO A 60 -3.27 7.03 22.64
C PRO A 60 -3.04 8.54 22.61
N ARG A 61 -3.67 9.31 21.71
CA ARG A 61 -3.57 10.77 21.67
C ARG A 61 -4.53 11.46 22.64
N LEU A 62 -5.46 10.73 23.26
CA LEU A 62 -6.41 11.30 24.21
C LEU A 62 -5.75 11.56 25.58
N PRO A 63 -6.12 12.64 26.29
CA PRO A 63 -5.64 12.87 27.65
C PRO A 63 -6.29 11.90 28.64
N GLY A 64 -5.63 11.71 29.78
CA GLY A 64 -6.19 10.99 30.92
C GLY A 64 -6.24 9.46 30.78
N PRO A 65 -7.12 8.76 31.54
CA PRO A 65 -7.09 7.31 31.67
C PRO A 65 -7.42 6.55 30.38
N LEU A 66 -8.19 7.17 29.46
CA LEU A 66 -8.50 6.56 28.17
C LEU A 66 -7.26 6.46 27.28
N GLY A 67 -6.45 7.52 27.22
CA GLY A 67 -5.19 7.49 26.48
C GLY A 67 -4.18 6.53 27.07
N ARG A 68 -4.10 6.42 28.40
CA ARG A 68 -3.23 5.45 29.08
C ARG A 68 -3.63 4.01 28.74
N ARG A 69 -4.90 3.65 28.88
CA ARG A 69 -5.41 2.32 28.52
C ARG A 69 -5.17 1.97 27.07
N ALA A 70 -5.31 2.93 26.15
CA ALA A 70 -5.04 2.71 24.74
C ALA A 70 -3.54 2.45 24.45
N ARG A 71 -2.63 3.09 25.20
CA ARG A 71 -1.18 2.81 25.12
C ARG A 71 -0.85 1.43 25.68
N GLU A 72 -1.35 1.09 26.87
CA GLU A 72 -1.16 -0.23 27.51
C GLU A 72 -1.70 -1.37 26.62
N ALA A 73 -2.87 -1.16 25.98
CA ALA A 73 -3.44 -2.12 25.04
C ALA A 73 -2.63 -2.26 23.74
N ARG A 74 -1.88 -1.21 23.37
CA ARG A 74 -0.97 -1.24 22.21
C ARG A 74 0.33 -1.97 22.58
N GLU A 75 0.92 -1.64 23.72
CA GLU A 75 2.13 -2.28 24.25
C GLU A 75 1.93 -3.78 24.45
N SER A 76 0.85 -4.21 25.11
CA SER A 76 0.56 -5.63 25.31
C SER A 76 0.37 -6.43 24.01
N ARG A 77 -0.06 -5.78 22.92
CA ARG A 77 -0.11 -6.41 21.59
C ARG A 77 1.28 -6.61 21.00
N ARG A 78 2.20 -5.69 21.25
CA ARG A 78 3.59 -5.71 20.80
C ARG A 78 4.42 -6.76 21.56
N ASP A 79 4.07 -7.02 22.83
CA ASP A 79 4.72 -8.04 23.67
C ASP A 79 4.47 -9.49 23.20
N ARG A 80 3.50 -9.70 22.30
CA ARG A 80 3.23 -11.04 21.75
C ARG A 80 4.34 -11.49 20.79
N PRO A 81 4.66 -12.79 20.74
CA PRO A 81 5.66 -13.32 19.82
C PRO A 81 5.45 -12.84 18.38
N TRP A 82 6.52 -12.42 17.72
CA TRP A 82 6.48 -11.94 16.32
C TRP A 82 5.71 -12.89 15.40
N THR A 83 6.02 -14.18 15.48
CA THR A 83 5.38 -15.23 14.68
C THR A 83 3.86 -15.24 14.88
N GLU A 84 3.38 -15.17 16.11
CA GLU A 84 1.94 -15.12 16.40
C GLU A 84 1.26 -13.88 15.83
N ARG A 85 1.92 -12.72 15.90
CA ARG A 85 1.41 -11.47 15.33
C ARG A 85 1.34 -11.53 13.79
N VAL A 86 2.33 -12.15 13.15
CA VAL A 86 2.31 -12.39 11.70
C VAL A 86 1.21 -13.36 11.32
N GLU A 87 1.00 -14.43 12.10
CA GLU A 87 -0.11 -15.37 11.86
C GLU A 87 -1.49 -14.71 12.07
N ASP A 88 -1.64 -13.83 13.06
CA ASP A 88 -2.84 -13.02 13.25
C ASP A 88 -3.12 -12.15 12.01
N PHE A 89 -2.09 -11.47 11.51
CA PHE A 89 -2.20 -10.66 10.30
C PHE A 89 -2.56 -11.51 9.08
N ARG A 90 -1.94 -12.69 8.93
CA ARG A 90 -2.20 -13.65 7.85
C ARG A 90 -3.66 -14.09 7.83
N ARG A 91 -4.22 -14.46 8.99
CA ARG A 91 -5.63 -14.83 9.13
C ARG A 91 -6.59 -13.71 8.74
N GLY A 92 -6.11 -12.47 8.81
CA GLY A 92 -6.91 -11.29 8.54
C GLY A 92 -7.90 -11.00 9.67
N PRO A 93 -8.68 -9.93 9.50
CA PRO A 93 -9.51 -9.44 10.58
C PRO A 93 -10.75 -10.32 10.75
N GLY A 94 -11.13 -10.60 12.00
CA GLY A 94 -12.32 -11.40 12.29
C GLY A 94 -13.61 -10.78 11.71
N PRO A 95 -14.69 -11.57 11.52
CA PRO A 95 -15.90 -11.13 10.81
C PRO A 95 -16.63 -9.94 11.44
N LEU A 96 -16.38 -9.64 12.72
CA LEU A 96 -16.96 -8.52 13.47
C LEU A 96 -16.07 -7.25 13.50
N SER A 97 -14.92 -7.27 12.83
CA SER A 97 -13.96 -6.17 12.81
C SER A 97 -14.44 -4.94 12.05
N PHE A 98 -13.85 -3.78 12.35
CA PHE A 98 -14.10 -2.54 11.60
C PHE A 98 -13.60 -2.64 10.14
N ALA A 99 -12.52 -3.38 9.88
CA ALA A 99 -12.06 -3.69 8.52
C ALA A 99 -13.09 -4.40 7.66
N GLY A 100 -13.93 -5.26 8.25
CA GLY A 100 -15.07 -5.87 7.54
C GLY A 100 -16.07 -4.86 6.96
N ARG A 101 -16.00 -3.58 7.39
CA ARG A 101 -16.81 -2.46 6.89
C ARG A 101 -16.04 -1.48 5.99
N MET A 102 -14.72 -1.59 5.87
CA MET A 102 -13.96 -0.77 4.92
C MET A 102 -14.15 -1.32 3.51
N ASP A 103 -14.10 -0.44 2.51
CA ASP A 103 -14.18 -0.85 1.10
C ASP A 103 -13.05 -1.85 0.78
N ARG A 104 -13.42 -3.02 0.27
CA ARG A 104 -12.50 -4.13 -0.05
C ARG A 104 -11.36 -3.66 -0.96
N LEU A 105 -11.62 -2.70 -1.84
CA LEU A 105 -10.61 -2.13 -2.74
C LEU A 105 -9.58 -1.27 -2.01
N SER A 106 -10.01 -0.48 -1.01
CA SER A 106 -9.10 0.33 -0.19
C SER A 106 -8.16 -0.54 0.65
N GLY A 107 -8.67 -1.66 1.20
CA GLY A 107 -7.85 -2.62 1.93
C GLY A 107 -6.82 -3.33 1.03
N GLN A 108 -7.20 -3.72 -0.19
CA GLN A 108 -6.25 -4.33 -1.13
C GLN A 108 -5.16 -3.35 -1.57
N ALA A 109 -5.50 -2.07 -1.81
CA ALA A 109 -4.53 -1.05 -2.16
C ALA A 109 -3.46 -0.87 -1.07
N GLU A 110 -3.90 -0.87 0.19
CA GLU A 110 -3.02 -0.74 1.34
C GLU A 110 -2.05 -1.91 1.48
N LEU A 111 -2.53 -3.14 1.34
CA LEU A 111 -1.67 -4.33 1.35
C LEU A 111 -0.62 -4.27 0.25
N LEU A 112 -1.01 -3.88 -0.97
CA LEU A 112 -0.09 -3.75 -2.10
C LEU A 112 1.01 -2.71 -1.85
N ILE A 113 0.62 -1.56 -1.30
CA ILE A 113 1.54 -0.46 -1.01
C ILE A 113 2.51 -0.87 0.10
N HIS A 114 1.99 -1.34 1.23
CA HIS A 114 2.82 -1.66 2.40
C HIS A 114 3.67 -2.92 2.20
N HIS A 115 3.26 -3.83 1.32
CA HIS A 115 4.14 -4.92 0.92
C HIS A 115 5.37 -4.39 0.15
N GLU A 116 5.19 -3.41 -0.72
CA GLU A 116 6.32 -2.76 -1.38
C GLU A 116 7.13 -1.89 -0.42
N ASP A 117 6.50 -1.25 0.57
CA ASP A 117 7.21 -0.49 1.61
C ASP A 117 8.18 -1.38 2.39
N LEU A 118 7.77 -2.60 2.72
CA LEU A 118 8.62 -3.61 3.37
C LEU A 118 9.71 -4.13 2.42
N ARG A 119 9.33 -4.58 1.22
CA ARG A 119 10.28 -5.19 0.28
C ARG A 119 11.38 -4.24 -0.17
N ARG A 120 11.03 -2.96 -0.40
CA ARG A 120 11.96 -1.95 -0.92
C ARG A 120 12.78 -1.24 0.17
N GLY A 121 12.53 -1.51 1.45
CA GLY A 121 13.36 -1.02 2.55
C GLY A 121 14.76 -1.66 2.59
N ARG A 122 14.97 -2.76 1.85
CA ARG A 122 16.25 -3.46 1.77
C ARG A 122 17.11 -3.00 0.60
N HIS A 123 18.43 -3.04 0.77
CA HIS A 123 19.37 -2.88 -0.33
C HIS A 123 19.18 -3.95 -1.41
N GLY A 124 19.39 -3.56 -2.68
CA GLY A 124 19.29 -4.46 -3.83
C GLY A 124 17.88 -4.93 -4.16
N TRP A 125 16.84 -4.20 -3.70
CA TRP A 125 15.47 -4.49 -4.09
C TRP A 125 15.26 -4.30 -5.59
N GLU A 126 14.41 -5.14 -6.17
CA GLU A 126 13.97 -5.04 -7.57
C GLU A 126 12.44 -5.06 -7.65
N PRO A 127 11.84 -4.39 -8.67
CA PRO A 127 10.41 -4.50 -8.94
C PRO A 127 9.95 -5.95 -9.06
N ARG A 128 8.73 -6.23 -8.59
CA ARG A 128 8.15 -7.57 -8.79
C ARG A 128 7.90 -7.80 -10.27
N ARG A 129 8.06 -9.05 -10.70
CA ARG A 129 7.66 -9.46 -12.06
C ARG A 129 6.19 -9.15 -12.29
N PRO A 130 5.78 -8.68 -13.48
CA PRO A 130 4.39 -8.40 -13.79
C PRO A 130 3.48 -9.58 -13.47
N ASP A 131 2.31 -9.28 -12.92
CA ASP A 131 1.28 -10.26 -12.58
C ASP A 131 -0.08 -9.67 -12.94
N ALA A 132 -0.81 -10.31 -13.84
CA ALA A 132 -1.99 -9.72 -14.44
C ALA A 132 -3.09 -9.37 -13.43
N GLU A 133 -3.22 -10.14 -12.35
CA GLU A 133 -4.21 -9.89 -11.33
C GLU A 133 -3.80 -8.72 -10.44
N ARG A 134 -2.58 -8.78 -9.92
CA ARG A 134 -2.01 -7.70 -9.10
C ARG A 134 -1.97 -6.39 -9.86
N ASP A 135 -1.60 -6.42 -11.13
CA ASP A 135 -1.50 -5.23 -11.98
C ASP A 135 -2.88 -4.61 -12.21
N ARG A 136 -3.93 -5.44 -12.37
CA ARG A 136 -5.31 -4.95 -12.41
C ARG A 136 -5.76 -4.37 -11.07
N ALA A 137 -5.43 -5.01 -9.95
CA ALA A 137 -5.75 -4.50 -8.61
C ALA A 137 -5.06 -3.15 -8.34
N ALA A 138 -3.76 -3.05 -8.63
CA ALA A 138 -3.00 -1.81 -8.55
C ALA A 138 -3.58 -0.73 -9.46
N TRP A 139 -3.97 -1.06 -10.69
CA TRP A 139 -4.56 -0.09 -11.62
C TRP A 139 -5.94 0.43 -11.18
N ARG A 140 -6.74 -0.41 -10.52
CA ARG A 140 -7.99 0.02 -9.86
C ARG A 140 -7.68 0.96 -8.70
N ALA A 141 -6.72 0.61 -7.85
CA ALA A 141 -6.28 1.44 -6.73
C ALA A 141 -5.75 2.80 -7.19
N VAL A 142 -4.98 2.87 -8.29
CA VAL A 142 -4.57 4.14 -8.92
C VAL A 142 -5.80 5.00 -9.27
N GLY A 143 -6.85 4.39 -9.83
CA GLY A 143 -8.08 5.11 -10.16
C GLY A 143 -8.78 5.72 -8.96
N LEU A 144 -8.74 5.04 -7.81
CA LEU A 144 -9.33 5.49 -6.56
C LEU A 144 -8.48 6.59 -5.89
N MET A 145 -7.16 6.37 -5.81
CA MET A 145 -6.26 7.18 -5.00
C MET A 145 -5.74 8.41 -5.74
N ALA A 146 -5.53 8.34 -7.05
CA ALA A 146 -4.88 9.43 -7.78
C ALA A 146 -5.64 10.76 -7.76
N PRO A 147 -6.99 10.81 -7.88
CA PRO A 147 -7.73 12.06 -7.73
C PRO A 147 -7.60 12.70 -6.34
N LEU A 148 -7.38 11.88 -5.29
CA LEU A 148 -7.24 12.34 -3.91
C LEU A 148 -5.81 12.79 -3.58
N ALA A 149 -4.81 12.06 -4.10
CA ALA A 149 -3.40 12.30 -3.82
C ALA A 149 -2.75 13.33 -4.75
N MET A 150 -3.13 13.37 -6.03
CA MET A 150 -2.55 14.25 -7.06
C MET A 150 -3.20 15.63 -7.10
N ARG A 151 -3.29 16.30 -5.95
CA ARG A 151 -3.86 17.67 -5.84
C ARG A 151 -2.82 18.74 -6.13
N ILE A 152 -2.23 18.69 -7.34
CA ILE A 152 -1.20 19.64 -7.81
C ILE A 152 -1.76 20.57 -8.89
N ARG A 153 -1.13 21.73 -9.11
CA ARG A 153 -1.53 22.70 -10.15
C ARG A 153 -0.99 22.31 -11.54
N ALA A 154 -1.17 21.06 -11.94
CA ALA A 154 -0.83 20.56 -13.26
C ALA A 154 -1.83 19.49 -13.70
N ASP A 155 -2.06 19.40 -15.00
CA ASP A 155 -2.76 18.28 -15.59
C ASP A 155 -1.85 17.04 -15.58
N VAL A 156 -2.34 15.90 -15.10
CA VAL A 156 -1.56 14.67 -14.99
C VAL A 156 -2.19 13.58 -15.83
N THR A 157 -1.41 12.97 -16.72
CA THR A 157 -1.79 11.77 -17.47
C THR A 157 -0.94 10.59 -17.00
N LEU A 158 -1.55 9.64 -16.30
CA LEU A 158 -0.93 8.37 -15.94
C LEU A 158 -1.09 7.38 -17.09
N VAL A 159 -0.02 6.70 -17.47
CA VAL A 159 0.03 5.78 -18.61
C VAL A 159 0.63 4.45 -18.16
N SER A 160 -0.17 3.40 -18.23
CA SER A 160 0.26 2.02 -17.98
C SER A 160 0.00 1.13 -19.19
N PRO A 161 0.54 -0.10 -19.24
CA PRO A 161 0.15 -1.10 -20.24
C PRO A 161 -1.35 -1.42 -20.23
N LEU A 162 -2.04 -1.20 -19.11
CA LEU A 162 -3.49 -1.40 -18.96
C LEU A 162 -4.32 -0.18 -19.40
N GLY A 163 -3.68 0.90 -19.86
CA GLY A 163 -4.34 2.09 -20.40
C GLY A 163 -3.91 3.39 -19.74
N GLY A 164 -4.67 4.46 -20.03
CA GLY A 164 -4.38 5.82 -19.56
C GLY A 164 -5.44 6.38 -18.61
N ARG A 165 -5.03 7.16 -17.61
CA ARG A 165 -5.91 7.94 -16.73
C ARG A 165 -5.50 9.41 -16.77
N ARG A 166 -6.46 10.30 -16.99
CA ARG A 166 -6.23 11.75 -17.00
C ARG A 166 -6.86 12.40 -15.79
N LEU A 167 -6.07 13.19 -15.08
CA LEU A 167 -6.45 14.01 -13.94
C LEU A 167 -6.30 15.46 -14.36
N ARG A 168 -7.40 16.21 -14.34
CA ARG A 168 -7.40 17.64 -14.67
C ARG A 168 -7.30 18.46 -13.40
N SER A 169 -6.52 19.53 -13.46
CA SER A 169 -6.38 20.46 -12.35
C SER A 169 -6.97 21.82 -12.69
N ARG A 170 -7.71 22.41 -11.74
CA ARG A 170 -8.18 23.79 -11.86
C ARG A 170 -6.99 24.72 -11.70
N GLY A 171 -6.79 25.61 -12.69
CA GLY A 171 -5.63 26.50 -12.71
C GLY A 171 -4.32 25.75 -12.96
N ALA A 172 -4.35 24.72 -13.81
CA ALA A 172 -3.14 24.01 -14.23
C ALA A 172 -2.12 24.99 -14.84
N GLU A 173 -0.90 24.98 -14.29
CA GLU A 173 0.23 25.79 -14.74
C GLU A 173 1.08 25.06 -15.80
N GLY A 174 0.69 23.82 -16.11
CA GLY A 174 1.37 22.96 -17.08
C GLY A 174 0.82 21.53 -17.02
N SER A 175 1.53 20.61 -17.67
CA SER A 175 1.10 19.23 -17.86
C SER A 175 2.22 18.22 -17.62
N LEU A 176 1.83 17.05 -17.14
CA LEU A 176 2.68 15.90 -16.86
C LEU A 176 2.09 14.65 -17.49
N ARG A 177 2.97 13.79 -18.00
CA ARG A 177 2.68 12.43 -18.42
C ARG A 177 3.63 11.48 -17.70
N VAL A 178 3.06 10.55 -16.94
CA VAL A 178 3.80 9.62 -16.09
C VAL A 178 3.56 8.22 -16.59
N HIS A 179 4.63 7.55 -17.01
CA HIS A 179 4.61 6.19 -17.52
C HIS A 179 5.17 5.22 -16.49
N GLY A 180 4.53 4.08 -16.31
CA GLY A 180 5.04 3.02 -15.45
C GLY A 180 4.13 1.80 -15.44
N GLU A 181 4.61 0.72 -14.83
CA GLU A 181 3.74 -0.41 -14.50
C GLU A 181 2.68 0.00 -13.48
N PRO A 182 1.51 -0.66 -13.42
CA PRO A 182 0.42 -0.25 -12.53
C PRO A 182 0.82 -0.12 -11.06
N LEU A 183 1.65 -1.04 -10.55
CA LEU A 183 2.17 -0.98 -9.18
C LEU A 183 3.11 0.22 -8.97
N GLU A 184 4.00 0.51 -9.93
CA GLU A 184 4.90 1.67 -9.84
C GLU A 184 4.12 2.99 -9.87
N LEU A 185 3.07 3.07 -10.67
CA LEU A 185 2.18 4.24 -10.70
C LEU A 185 1.41 4.39 -9.39
N LEU A 186 0.97 3.29 -8.76
CA LEU A 186 0.33 3.30 -7.45
C LEU A 186 1.28 3.86 -6.39
N LEU A 187 2.51 3.37 -6.33
CA LEU A 187 3.54 3.84 -5.41
C LEU A 187 3.85 5.32 -5.62
N TRP A 188 4.05 5.75 -6.86
CA TRP A 188 4.33 7.15 -7.19
C TRP A 188 3.16 8.09 -6.82
N VAL A 189 1.92 7.70 -7.14
CA VAL A 189 0.72 8.47 -6.79
C VAL A 189 0.59 8.65 -5.28
N THR A 190 0.98 7.63 -4.51
CA THR A 190 0.91 7.61 -3.04
C THR A 190 2.20 8.12 -2.38
N GLY A 191 3.06 8.81 -3.15
CA GLY A 191 4.20 9.57 -2.62
C GLY A 191 5.47 8.79 -2.37
N ARG A 192 5.59 7.55 -2.85
CA ARG A 192 6.83 6.75 -2.82
C ARG A 192 7.78 7.13 -3.96
N ASP A 193 8.07 8.43 -4.11
CA ASP A 193 8.75 8.97 -5.29
C ASP A 193 10.15 8.39 -5.53
N GLU A 194 10.91 8.20 -4.47
CA GLU A 194 12.31 7.76 -4.53
C GLU A 194 12.47 6.30 -4.95
N VAL A 195 11.45 5.48 -4.68
CA VAL A 195 11.49 4.04 -4.97
C VAL A 195 10.58 3.64 -6.12
N ALA A 196 9.67 4.51 -6.59
CA ALA A 196 8.79 4.21 -7.71
C ALA A 196 9.55 4.32 -9.05
N ARG A 197 9.51 3.25 -9.85
CA ARG A 197 10.15 3.18 -11.18
C ARG A 197 9.21 3.75 -12.25
N VAL A 198 9.04 5.06 -12.26
CA VAL A 198 8.23 5.77 -13.27
C VAL A 198 9.07 6.68 -14.17
N ARG A 199 8.60 6.89 -15.41
CA ARG A 199 9.18 7.88 -16.34
C ARG A 199 8.24 9.08 -16.44
N ILE A 200 8.73 10.26 -16.07
CA ILE A 200 7.94 11.49 -16.01
C ILE A 200 8.37 12.42 -17.14
N HIS A 201 7.43 12.70 -18.04
CA HIS A 201 7.52 13.73 -19.07
C HIS A 201 6.60 14.89 -18.72
N GLY A 202 6.95 16.10 -19.13
CA GLY A 202 6.10 17.26 -18.91
C GLY A 202 6.83 18.56 -19.18
N ASP A 203 6.06 19.62 -19.37
CA ASP A 203 6.60 20.96 -19.55
C ASP A 203 7.15 21.53 -18.23
N SER A 204 7.83 22.66 -18.32
CA SER A 204 8.46 23.30 -17.16
C SER A 204 7.45 23.68 -16.07
N GLY A 205 6.23 24.07 -16.46
CA GLY A 205 5.15 24.40 -15.53
C GLY A 205 4.65 23.18 -14.77
N GLY A 206 4.43 22.07 -15.47
CA GLY A 206 4.07 20.78 -14.89
C GLY A 206 5.12 20.29 -13.89
N ARG A 207 6.41 20.36 -14.25
CA ARG A 207 7.51 19.95 -13.36
C ARG A 207 7.62 20.83 -12.12
N ARG A 208 7.45 22.16 -12.24
CA ARG A 208 7.42 23.06 -11.07
C ARG A 208 6.23 22.78 -10.16
N ALA A 209 5.04 22.58 -10.74
CA ALA A 209 3.84 22.25 -9.98
C ALA A 209 3.96 20.92 -9.24
N LEU A 210 4.66 19.93 -9.83
CA LEU A 210 4.98 18.67 -9.16
C LEU A 210 5.88 18.86 -7.94
N ALA A 211 6.96 19.64 -8.08
CA ALA A 211 7.92 19.88 -7.01
C ALA A 211 7.34 20.73 -5.87
N ALA A 212 6.45 21.68 -6.18
CA ALA A 212 5.80 22.52 -5.19
C ALA A 212 4.59 21.84 -4.51
N GLY A 213 3.98 20.87 -5.18
CA GLY A 213 2.81 20.15 -4.68
C GLY A 213 3.18 19.10 -3.65
N ARG A 214 2.49 19.08 -2.51
CA ARG A 214 2.54 17.94 -1.58
C ARG A 214 1.54 16.89 -2.03
N ARG A 215 2.01 15.71 -2.44
CA ARG A 215 1.17 14.50 -2.40
C ARG A 215 0.96 14.14 -0.93
N LYS A 216 -0.28 13.81 -0.55
CA LYS A 216 -0.53 13.23 0.78
C LYS A 216 0.05 11.81 0.77
N VAL A 217 1.07 11.60 1.60
CA VAL A 217 1.61 10.28 1.96
C VAL A 217 0.74 9.70 3.07
#